data_AF-A0A9E5RZ09-F1
#
_entry.id   AF-A0A9E5RZ09-F1
#
_cell.length_a   1.000
_cell.length_b   1.000
_cell.length_c   1.000
_cell.angle_alpha   90.00
_cell.angle_beta   90.00
_cell.angle_gamma   90.00
#
_symmetry.space_group_name_H-M   'P 1'
#
loop_
_entity.id
_entity.type
_entity.pdbx_description
1 polymer ?
#
loop_
_entity_poly.entity_id
_entity_poly.type
_entity_poly.pdbx_seq_one_letter_code
_entity_poly.pdbx_strand_id
1 'polypeptide(L)'
;MGSVSTSEIIQGDIDNLLVQMQQLRQGITTARENIAPLETNLAETYNEFQAVVGTLRRGSMRLQAEIASLRSQIQRFTQDEEDASQQDVEDDDFSDRTLQPIKEPSPQDPEAVAKDMLLEHIFRVLESDINEKDAELVGNLQGICTDPTASLADVLEQLPWGVVWTTRSLQETFKDQYHRLSIWQQALKRQLENLNRVTERLQKDQRYALWQQRQKGTDYWHNYLDRCMEQQQDQNYELEAELDRLREDWRRITNSSNL
;
A
#
# COMPACT_ATOMS: atom_id res chain seq x y z
N MET A 1 -43.52 28.78 14.32
CA MET A 1 -42.28 28.92 13.52
C MET A 1 -41.11 28.76 14.48
N GLY A 2 -40.42 27.62 14.42
CA GLY A 2 -39.32 27.33 15.32
C GLY A 2 -38.10 28.16 14.94
N SER A 3 -37.66 29.02 15.86
CA SER A 3 -36.36 29.69 15.77
C SER A 3 -35.29 28.62 15.89
N VAL A 4 -34.61 28.30 14.79
CA VAL A 4 -33.36 27.54 14.83
C VAL A 4 -32.32 28.49 15.40
N SER A 5 -32.10 28.44 16.72
CA SER A 5 -30.95 29.09 17.35
C SER A 5 -29.69 28.51 16.72
N THR A 6 -29.08 29.26 15.80
CA THR A 6 -27.71 29.00 15.39
C THR A 6 -26.85 29.47 16.55
N SER A 7 -26.29 28.53 17.30
CA SER A 7 -25.35 28.85 18.38
C SER A 7 -24.25 29.76 17.84
N GLU A 8 -24.07 30.90 18.48
CA GLU A 8 -23.04 31.88 18.10
C GLU A 8 -21.67 31.28 18.37
N ILE A 9 -20.82 31.19 17.34
CA ILE A 9 -19.45 30.68 17.46
C ILE A 9 -18.61 31.70 18.22
N ILE A 10 -18.01 31.27 19.31
CA ILE A 10 -17.17 32.11 20.17
C ILE A 10 -15.70 31.70 20.08
N GLN A 11 -14.80 32.55 20.62
CA GLN A 11 -13.36 32.27 20.67
C GLN A 11 -13.04 30.92 21.32
N GLY A 12 -13.79 30.54 22.37
CA GLY A 12 -13.59 29.25 23.03
C GLY A 12 -13.81 28.03 22.12
N ASP A 13 -14.69 28.12 21.13
CA ASP A 13 -14.90 27.04 20.15
C ASP A 13 -13.70 26.90 19.22
N ILE A 14 -13.11 28.03 18.82
CA ILE A 14 -11.90 28.09 17.98
C ILE A 14 -10.70 27.56 18.76
N ASP A 15 -10.52 27.97 20.00
CA ASP A 15 -9.41 27.50 20.86
C ASP A 15 -9.49 25.98 21.07
N ASN A 16 -10.69 25.46 21.33
CA ASN A 16 -10.91 24.02 21.43
C ASN A 16 -10.56 23.29 20.13
N LEU A 17 -10.93 23.85 18.98
CA LEU A 17 -10.63 23.28 17.67
C LEU A 17 -9.12 23.26 17.40
N LEU A 18 -8.42 24.35 17.72
CA LEU A 18 -6.95 24.44 17.60
C LEU A 18 -6.23 23.41 18.48
N VAL A 19 -6.67 23.23 19.73
CA VAL A 19 -6.11 22.18 20.62
C VAL A 19 -6.30 20.79 20.01
N GLN A 20 -7.50 20.48 19.52
CA GLN A 20 -7.77 19.17 18.88
C GLN A 20 -6.90 18.98 17.63
N MET A 21 -6.69 20.01 16.83
CA MET A 21 -5.83 19.95 15.63
C MET A 21 -4.36 19.74 15.99
N GLN A 22 -3.87 20.36 17.06
CA GLN A 22 -2.51 20.14 17.56
C GLN A 22 -2.33 18.67 18.00
N GLN A 23 -3.32 18.12 18.71
CA GLN A 23 -3.33 16.71 19.10
C GLN A 23 -3.35 15.77 17.88
N LEU A 24 -4.14 16.09 16.85
CA LEU A 24 -4.18 15.32 15.61
C LEU A 24 -2.82 15.31 14.90
N ARG A 25 -2.15 16.46 14.80
CA ARG A 25 -0.79 16.55 14.21
C ARG A 25 0.24 15.73 14.98
N GLN A 26 0.19 15.78 16.31
CA GLN A 26 1.06 14.94 17.13
C GLN A 26 0.78 13.44 16.89
N GLY A 27 -0.50 13.06 16.84
CA GLY A 27 -0.91 11.68 16.54
C GLY A 27 -0.43 11.21 15.17
N ILE A 28 -0.52 12.06 14.14
CA ILE A 28 -0.02 11.78 12.80
C ILE A 28 1.50 11.59 12.81
N THR A 29 2.23 12.47 13.50
CA THR A 29 3.70 12.39 13.62
C THR A 29 4.10 11.05 14.24
N THR A 30 3.50 10.71 15.37
CA THR A 30 3.74 9.44 16.06
C THR A 30 3.35 8.23 15.21
N ALA A 31 2.25 8.30 14.45
CA ALA A 31 1.87 7.22 13.55
C ALA A 31 2.92 7.02 12.44
N ARG A 32 3.42 8.09 11.82
CA ARG A 32 4.48 8.03 10.79
C ARG A 32 5.80 7.49 11.36
N GLU A 33 6.18 7.94 12.55
CA GLU A 33 7.37 7.44 13.28
C GLU A 33 7.30 5.94 13.59
N ASN A 34 6.10 5.37 13.73
CA ASN A 34 5.90 3.94 13.95
C ASN A 34 5.83 3.13 12.64
N ILE A 35 5.23 3.71 11.58
CA ILE A 35 5.04 3.03 10.29
C ILE A 35 6.36 2.85 9.55
N ALA A 36 7.15 3.92 9.40
CA ALA A 36 8.40 3.88 8.63
C ALA A 36 9.41 2.80 9.08
N PRO A 37 9.71 2.64 10.38
CA PRO A 37 10.59 1.56 10.83
C PRO A 37 9.93 0.20 10.67
N LEU A 38 8.61 0.08 10.84
CA LEU A 38 7.92 -1.19 10.61
C LEU A 38 8.06 -1.62 9.14
N GLU A 39 7.76 -0.74 8.17
CA GLU A 39 7.91 -1.04 6.74
C GLU A 39 9.33 -1.47 6.38
N THR A 40 10.32 -0.73 6.88
CA THR A 40 11.75 -1.03 6.67
C THR A 40 12.10 -2.41 7.24
N ASN A 41 11.72 -2.67 8.49
CA ASN A 41 12.00 -3.94 9.15
C ASN A 41 11.30 -5.13 8.48
N LEU A 42 10.07 -4.94 7.99
CA LEU A 42 9.35 -5.98 7.24
C LEU A 42 10.07 -6.30 5.93
N ALA A 43 10.52 -5.28 5.20
CA ALA A 43 11.26 -5.45 3.95
C ALA A 43 12.60 -6.16 4.18
N GLU A 44 13.39 -5.69 5.15
CA GLU A 44 14.69 -6.30 5.47
C GLU A 44 14.56 -7.76 5.91
N THR A 45 13.64 -8.04 6.83
CA THR A 45 13.44 -9.41 7.35
C THR A 45 13.00 -10.36 6.24
N TYR A 46 12.13 -9.89 5.35
CA TYR A 46 11.69 -10.67 4.20
C TYR A 46 12.82 -10.90 3.20
N ASN A 47 13.66 -9.90 2.94
CA ASN A 47 14.81 -10.02 2.05
C ASN A 47 15.82 -11.05 2.58
N GLU A 48 16.09 -11.03 3.89
CA GLU A 48 16.96 -12.01 4.53
C GLU A 48 16.38 -13.42 4.43
N PHE A 49 15.09 -13.59 4.71
CA PHE A 49 14.39 -14.86 4.52
C PHE A 49 14.47 -15.35 3.07
N GLN A 50 14.25 -14.47 2.09
CA GLN A 50 14.33 -14.78 0.66
C GLN A 50 15.75 -15.14 0.20
N ALA A 51 16.78 -14.52 0.79
CA ALA A 51 18.17 -14.85 0.48
C ALA A 51 18.50 -16.30 0.88
N VAL A 52 17.99 -16.77 2.02
CA VAL A 52 18.25 -18.13 2.53
C VAL A 52 17.32 -19.17 1.91
N VAL A 53 16.01 -18.95 1.95
CA VAL A 53 15.00 -19.97 1.59
C VAL A 53 14.46 -19.78 0.17
N GLY A 54 14.59 -18.58 -0.40
CA GLY A 54 13.93 -18.21 -1.66
C GLY A 54 14.41 -19.02 -2.88
N THR A 55 15.70 -19.36 -2.95
CA THR A 55 16.23 -20.19 -4.05
C THR A 55 15.65 -21.60 -4.00
N LEU A 56 15.54 -22.18 -2.81
CA LEU A 56 14.97 -23.52 -2.63
C LEU A 56 13.48 -23.54 -2.97
N ARG A 57 12.71 -22.50 -2.58
CA ARG A 57 11.30 -22.36 -2.97
C ARG A 57 11.11 -22.24 -4.48
N ARG A 58 11.95 -21.48 -5.17
CA ARG A 58 11.92 -21.39 -6.64
C ARG A 58 12.22 -22.75 -7.29
N GLY A 59 13.15 -23.52 -6.72
CA GLY A 59 13.40 -24.90 -7.12
C GLY A 59 12.15 -25.77 -6.98
N SER A 60 11.50 -25.72 -5.82
CA SER A 60 10.24 -26.43 -5.55
C SER A 60 9.15 -26.12 -6.57
N MET A 61 8.90 -24.83 -6.85
CA MET A 61 7.89 -24.39 -7.81
C MET A 61 8.19 -24.91 -9.22
N ARG A 62 9.46 -24.94 -9.63
CA ARG A 62 9.86 -25.50 -10.93
C ARG A 62 9.56 -26.99 -10.99
N LEU A 63 9.96 -27.74 -9.96
CA LEU A 63 9.72 -29.19 -9.89
C LEU A 63 8.21 -29.50 -9.93
N GLN A 64 7.40 -28.75 -9.18
CA GLN A 64 5.94 -28.90 -9.21
C GLN A 64 5.34 -28.62 -10.59
N ALA A 65 5.83 -27.59 -11.29
CA ALA A 65 5.37 -27.29 -12.65
C ALA A 65 5.75 -28.42 -13.64
N GLU A 66 6.96 -28.97 -13.53
CA GLU A 66 7.40 -30.11 -14.34
C GLU A 66 6.57 -31.37 -14.06
N ILE A 67 6.32 -31.67 -12.78
CA ILE A 67 5.45 -32.78 -12.36
C ILE A 67 4.05 -32.61 -12.94
N ALA A 68 3.46 -31.43 -12.80
CA ALA A 68 2.12 -31.15 -13.32
C ALA A 68 2.06 -31.33 -14.84
N SER A 69 3.05 -30.80 -15.56
CA SER A 69 3.14 -30.97 -17.02
C SER A 69 3.26 -32.43 -17.42
N LEU A 70 4.14 -33.19 -16.76
CA LEU A 70 4.37 -34.60 -17.09
C LEU A 70 3.17 -35.48 -16.74
N ARG A 71 2.51 -35.23 -15.61
CA ARG A 71 1.23 -35.90 -15.27
C ARG A 71 0.17 -35.66 -16.33
N SER A 72 0.02 -34.42 -16.82
CA SER A 72 -0.91 -34.11 -17.91
C SER A 72 -0.53 -34.80 -19.22
N GLN A 73 0.76 -34.94 -19.54
CA GLN A 73 1.22 -35.67 -20.73
C GLN A 73 0.92 -37.17 -20.63
N ILE A 74 1.24 -37.79 -19.49
CA ILE A 74 0.93 -39.20 -19.21
C ILE A 74 -0.57 -39.43 -19.37
N GLN A 75 -1.40 -38.59 -18.75
CA GLN A 75 -2.86 -38.72 -18.81
C GLN A 75 -3.40 -38.65 -20.24
N ARG A 76 -2.94 -37.68 -21.03
CA ARG A 76 -3.35 -37.55 -22.45
C ARG A 76 -2.95 -38.77 -23.25
N PHE A 77 -1.72 -39.25 -23.12
CA PHE A 77 -1.27 -40.44 -23.85
C PHE A 77 -2.06 -41.70 -23.49
N THR A 78 -2.39 -41.90 -22.21
CA THR A 78 -3.24 -43.03 -21.79
C THR A 78 -4.68 -42.91 -22.26
N GLN A 79 -5.18 -41.70 -22.48
CA GLN A 79 -6.52 -41.46 -23.05
C GLN A 79 -6.52 -41.60 -24.58
N ASP A 80 -5.46 -41.16 -25.25
CA ASP A 80 -5.29 -41.29 -26.71
C ASP A 80 -5.10 -42.76 -27.15
N GLU A 81 -4.60 -43.65 -26.28
CA GLU A 81 -4.57 -45.10 -26.53
C GLU A 81 -5.95 -45.78 -26.38
N GLU A 82 -6.90 -45.20 -25.65
CA GLU A 82 -8.28 -45.70 -25.52
C GLU A 82 -9.26 -45.05 -26.52
N ASP A 83 -9.03 -43.80 -26.92
CA ASP A 83 -9.87 -43.05 -27.87
C ASP A 83 -9.19 -42.86 -29.24
N ALA A 84 -8.82 -43.96 -29.89
CA ALA A 84 -8.58 -43.96 -31.34
C ALA A 84 -9.89 -43.83 -32.13
N SER A 85 -10.76 -42.88 -31.78
CA SER A 85 -11.96 -42.47 -32.52
C SER A 85 -12.62 -41.24 -31.87
N GLN A 86 -12.05 -40.04 -32.03
CA GLN A 86 -12.80 -38.82 -32.29
C GLN A 86 -11.86 -37.62 -32.41
N GLN A 87 -11.62 -37.26 -33.67
CA GLN A 87 -11.01 -36.01 -34.05
C GLN A 87 -12.15 -35.00 -34.22
N ASP A 88 -12.26 -34.03 -33.34
CA ASP A 88 -13.00 -32.80 -33.63
C ASP A 88 -12.12 -31.59 -33.32
N VAL A 89 -12.04 -30.76 -34.35
CA VAL A 89 -11.26 -29.52 -34.46
C VAL A 89 -12.12 -28.41 -33.87
N GLU A 90 -11.67 -27.78 -32.80
CA GLU A 90 -12.16 -26.47 -32.40
C GLU A 90 -11.03 -25.45 -32.57
N ASP A 91 -11.07 -24.77 -33.72
CA ASP A 91 -10.42 -23.47 -33.91
C ASP A 91 -11.21 -22.44 -33.10
N ASP A 92 -10.65 -22.00 -31.98
CA ASP A 92 -11.17 -20.93 -31.15
C ASP A 92 -10.80 -19.56 -31.78
N ASP A 93 -11.83 -18.89 -32.29
CA ASP A 93 -11.79 -17.57 -32.90
C ASP A 93 -11.39 -16.52 -31.84
N PHE A 94 -10.12 -16.12 -31.87
CA PHE A 94 -9.58 -15.02 -31.08
C PHE A 94 -10.26 -13.70 -31.47
N SER A 95 -11.28 -13.34 -30.69
CA SER A 95 -11.95 -12.04 -30.73
C SER A 95 -10.96 -10.89 -30.47
N ASP A 96 -10.53 -10.23 -31.53
CA ASP A 96 -9.75 -8.99 -31.47
C ASP A 96 -10.68 -7.80 -31.13
N ARG A 97 -10.97 -7.64 -29.83
CA ARG A 97 -11.75 -6.52 -29.32
C ARG A 97 -10.79 -5.36 -29.06
N THR A 98 -10.61 -4.51 -30.08
CA THR A 98 -9.90 -3.24 -29.97
C THR A 98 -10.56 -2.38 -28.87
N LEU A 99 -9.96 -2.38 -27.68
CA LEU A 99 -10.28 -1.45 -26.61
C LEU A 99 -9.91 -0.05 -27.10
N GLN A 100 -10.93 0.76 -27.39
CA GLN A 100 -10.73 2.19 -27.54
C GLN A 100 -10.10 2.73 -26.25
N PRO A 101 -9.08 3.60 -26.32
CA PRO A 101 -8.54 4.23 -25.14
C PRO A 101 -9.64 5.12 -24.57
N ILE A 102 -10.25 4.67 -23.48
CA ILE A 102 -11.02 5.55 -22.61
C ILE A 102 -10.02 6.63 -22.20
N LYS A 103 -10.24 7.85 -22.69
CA LYS A 103 -9.56 9.03 -22.19
C LYS A 103 -9.91 9.09 -20.71
N GLU A 104 -9.01 8.60 -19.86
CA GLU A 104 -9.16 8.71 -18.42
C GLU A 104 -9.42 10.19 -18.12
N PRO A 105 -10.53 10.53 -17.44
CA PRO A 105 -10.71 11.90 -17.01
C PRO A 105 -9.48 12.28 -16.18
N SER A 106 -8.85 13.41 -16.54
CA SER A 106 -7.77 14.00 -15.75
C SER A 106 -8.12 13.88 -14.27
N PRO A 107 -7.22 13.37 -13.41
CA PRO A 107 -7.52 13.23 -11.99
C PRO A 107 -7.90 14.61 -11.46
N GLN A 108 -9.20 14.82 -11.21
CA GLN A 108 -9.68 16.02 -10.55
C GLN A 108 -9.31 15.89 -9.08
N ASP A 109 -8.44 16.78 -8.61
CA ASP A 109 -8.09 16.87 -7.21
C ASP A 109 -9.35 17.18 -6.37
N PRO A 110 -9.81 16.25 -5.51
CA PRO A 110 -11.03 16.43 -4.73
C PRO A 110 -10.88 17.51 -3.65
N GLU A 111 -9.66 17.93 -3.31
CA GLU A 111 -9.34 18.89 -2.26
C GLU A 111 -8.83 20.23 -2.80
N ALA A 112 -8.84 20.45 -4.13
CA ALA A 112 -8.35 21.65 -4.78
C ALA A 112 -8.91 22.94 -4.15
N VAL A 113 -10.23 23.01 -3.94
CA VAL A 113 -10.88 24.18 -3.31
C VAL A 113 -10.36 24.44 -1.90
N ALA A 114 -10.14 23.38 -1.11
CA ALA A 114 -9.67 23.53 0.27
C ALA A 114 -8.19 23.92 0.32
N LYS A 115 -7.38 23.46 -0.64
CA LYS A 115 -5.98 23.88 -0.82
C LYS A 115 -5.89 25.33 -1.27
N ASP A 116 -6.75 25.77 -2.20
CA ASP A 116 -6.83 27.17 -2.63
C ASP A 116 -7.21 28.08 -1.46
N MET A 117 -8.20 27.70 -0.66
CA MET A 117 -8.57 28.42 0.57
C MET A 117 -7.42 28.51 1.57
N LEU A 118 -6.61 27.44 1.70
CA LEU A 118 -5.44 27.45 2.57
C LEU A 118 -4.37 28.41 2.04
N LEU A 119 -4.03 28.35 0.75
CA LEU A 119 -3.06 29.24 0.14
C LEU A 119 -3.49 30.70 0.27
N GLU A 120 -4.75 31.02 -0.01
CA GLU A 120 -5.28 32.38 0.14
C GLU A 120 -5.14 32.88 1.59
N HIS A 121 -5.44 32.03 2.58
CA HIS A 121 -5.24 32.37 3.99
C HIS A 121 -3.77 32.60 4.33
N ILE A 122 -2.86 31.75 3.83
CA ILE A 122 -1.42 31.89 4.04
C ILE A 122 -0.92 33.23 3.47
N PHE A 123 -1.31 33.58 2.24
CA PHE A 123 -0.92 34.86 1.62
C PHE A 123 -1.40 36.09 2.38
N ARG A 124 -2.52 35.98 3.10
CA ARG A 124 -3.06 37.07 3.91
C ARG A 124 -2.38 37.22 5.26
N VAL A 125 -1.77 36.15 5.76
CA VAL A 125 -1.26 36.06 7.15
C VAL A 125 0.26 36.10 7.21
N LEU A 126 0.95 35.57 6.20
CA LEU A 126 2.41 35.63 6.10
C LEU A 126 2.85 36.84 5.28
N GLU A 127 3.98 37.42 5.66
CA GLU A 127 4.55 38.60 5.00
C GLU A 127 5.70 38.18 4.05
N SER A 128 5.36 37.38 3.03
CA SER A 128 6.34 36.82 2.08
C SER A 128 7.17 37.87 1.33
N ASP A 129 6.68 39.10 1.21
CA ASP A 129 7.39 40.19 0.52
C ASP A 129 8.49 40.82 1.38
N ILE A 130 8.47 40.55 2.69
CA ILE A 130 9.35 41.19 3.69
C ILE A 130 10.21 40.14 4.40
N ASN A 131 9.71 38.92 4.56
CA ASN A 131 10.38 37.81 5.25
C ASN A 131 10.71 36.68 4.28
N GLU A 132 12.02 36.48 4.03
CA GLU A 132 12.54 35.44 3.13
C GLU A 132 12.14 34.02 3.55
N LYS A 133 12.01 33.76 4.86
CA LYS A 133 11.54 32.45 5.36
C LYS A 133 10.07 32.19 5.05
N ASP A 134 9.26 33.23 5.08
CA ASP A 134 7.85 33.13 4.73
C ASP A 134 7.71 32.96 3.21
N ALA A 135 8.55 33.63 2.43
CA ALA A 135 8.61 33.45 0.97
C ALA A 135 8.97 32.01 0.58
N GLU A 136 9.99 31.43 1.23
CA GLU A 136 10.40 30.04 1.01
C GLU A 136 9.28 29.05 1.38
N LEU A 137 8.64 29.24 2.55
CA LEU A 137 7.52 28.42 2.99
C LEU A 137 6.37 28.48 1.98
N VAL A 138 5.99 29.68 1.54
CA VAL A 138 4.93 29.88 0.55
C VAL A 138 5.26 29.17 -0.77
N GLY A 139 6.49 29.32 -1.28
CA GLY A 139 6.91 28.66 -2.52
C GLY A 139 6.82 27.13 -2.42
N ASN A 140 7.27 26.56 -1.30
CA ASN A 140 7.18 25.12 -1.06
C ASN A 140 5.72 24.65 -0.99
N LEU A 141 4.85 25.37 -0.28
CA LEU A 141 3.44 25.01 -0.14
C LEU A 141 2.67 25.15 -1.45
N GLN A 142 2.98 26.16 -2.28
CA GLN A 142 2.41 26.28 -3.62
C GLN A 142 2.72 25.04 -4.46
N GLY A 143 3.97 24.57 -4.44
CA GLY A 143 4.37 23.34 -5.15
C GLY A 143 3.55 22.13 -4.71
N ILE A 144 3.40 21.92 -3.40
CA ILE A 144 2.63 20.78 -2.87
C ILE A 144 1.14 20.93 -3.18
N CYS A 145 0.57 22.14 -3.10
CA CYS A 145 -0.83 22.36 -3.43
C CYS A 145 -1.15 22.14 -4.92
N THR A 146 -0.19 22.38 -5.82
CA THR A 146 -0.35 22.10 -7.26
C THR A 146 -0.29 20.61 -7.60
N ASP A 147 0.20 19.77 -6.70
CA ASP A 147 0.21 18.32 -6.88
C ASP A 147 -1.18 17.73 -6.57
N PRO A 148 -1.87 17.12 -7.56
CA PRO A 148 -3.18 16.53 -7.36
C PRO A 148 -3.15 15.26 -6.50
N THR A 149 -1.97 14.69 -6.26
CA THR A 149 -1.78 13.49 -5.42
C THR A 149 -1.51 13.83 -3.95
N ALA A 150 -1.04 15.04 -3.66
CA ALA A 150 -0.87 15.50 -2.30
C ALA A 150 -2.23 15.76 -1.66
N SER A 151 -2.43 15.34 -0.41
CA SER A 151 -3.66 15.71 0.32
C SER A 151 -3.50 17.09 0.98
N LEU A 152 -4.61 17.73 1.33
CA LEU A 152 -4.63 18.90 2.20
C LEU A 152 -3.92 18.63 3.53
N ALA A 153 -4.04 17.41 4.06
CA ALA A 153 -3.35 17.03 5.29
C ALA A 153 -1.83 17.08 5.12
N ASP A 154 -1.30 16.64 3.98
CA ASP A 154 0.14 16.69 3.71
C ASP A 154 0.65 18.13 3.69
N VAL A 155 -0.12 19.06 3.11
CA VAL A 155 0.20 20.51 3.12
C VAL A 155 0.14 21.06 4.56
N LEU A 156 -0.89 20.71 5.31
CA LEU A 156 -1.08 21.15 6.70
C LEU A 156 0.03 20.63 7.64
N GLU A 157 0.57 19.44 7.38
CA GLU A 157 1.67 18.88 8.15
C GLU A 157 2.97 19.67 7.98
N GLN A 158 3.20 20.28 6.80
CA GLN A 158 4.39 21.12 6.53
C GLN A 158 4.33 22.50 7.20
N LEU A 159 3.14 22.94 7.61
CA LEU A 159 2.98 24.24 8.23
C LEU A 159 3.54 24.26 9.67
N PRO A 160 4.40 25.23 10.03
CA PRO A 160 4.78 25.42 11.42
C PRO A 160 3.55 25.78 12.25
N TRP A 161 3.47 25.26 13.47
CA TRP A 161 2.41 25.67 14.40
C TRP A 161 2.63 27.13 14.80
N GLY A 162 1.60 27.97 14.67
CA GLY A 162 1.75 29.41 14.90
C GLY A 162 0.74 30.25 14.10
N VAL A 163 1.23 31.37 13.57
CA VAL A 163 0.42 32.47 13.04
C VAL A 163 -0.61 32.01 11.99
N VAL A 164 -0.25 31.12 11.06
CA VAL A 164 -1.18 30.59 10.04
C VAL A 164 -2.40 29.89 10.66
N TRP A 165 -2.21 29.22 11.80
CA TRP A 165 -3.27 28.48 12.49
C TRP A 165 -4.13 29.39 13.35
N THR A 166 -3.47 30.24 14.13
CA THR A 166 -4.12 31.01 15.20
C THR A 166 -4.67 32.35 14.74
N THR A 167 -4.05 32.95 13.73
CA THR A 167 -4.40 34.29 13.27
C THR A 167 -5.59 34.23 12.34
N ARG A 168 -6.55 35.10 12.62
CA ARG A 168 -7.69 35.39 11.77
C ARG A 168 -7.30 36.50 10.80
N SER A 169 -7.64 36.36 9.52
CA SER A 169 -7.43 37.47 8.59
C SER A 169 -8.35 38.65 8.94
N LEU A 170 -7.97 39.89 8.61
CA LEU A 170 -8.73 41.10 8.97
C LEU A 170 -10.20 41.08 8.47
N GLN A 171 -10.49 40.28 7.45
CA GLN A 171 -11.81 40.17 6.82
C GLN A 171 -12.60 38.92 7.27
N GLU A 172 -11.97 38.02 8.02
CA GLU A 172 -12.54 36.74 8.42
C GLU A 172 -13.36 36.91 9.71
N THR A 173 -14.60 36.43 9.74
CA THR A 173 -15.41 36.39 10.97
C THR A 173 -15.05 35.17 11.82
N PHE A 174 -15.52 35.10 13.08
CA PHE A 174 -15.34 33.88 13.89
C PHE A 174 -15.95 32.64 13.23
N LYS A 175 -17.08 32.80 12.54
CA LYS A 175 -17.73 31.72 11.82
C LYS A 175 -16.88 31.21 10.65
N ASP A 176 -16.25 32.13 9.92
CA ASP A 176 -15.39 31.78 8.78
C ASP A 176 -14.12 31.07 9.25
N GLN A 177 -13.48 31.58 10.31
CA GLN A 177 -12.32 30.92 10.94
C GLN A 177 -12.65 29.52 11.43
N TYR A 178 -13.77 29.38 12.14
CA TYR A 178 -14.22 28.08 12.61
C TYR A 178 -14.50 27.12 11.45
N HIS A 179 -15.11 27.59 10.36
CA HIS A 179 -15.38 26.78 9.18
C HIS A 179 -14.08 26.30 8.52
N ARG A 180 -13.13 27.20 8.27
CA ARG A 180 -11.81 26.88 7.71
C ARG A 180 -11.08 25.86 8.58
N LEU A 181 -10.97 26.11 9.88
CA LEU A 181 -10.32 25.19 10.81
C LEU A 181 -11.04 23.84 10.89
N SER A 182 -12.37 23.81 10.75
CA SER A 182 -13.14 22.55 10.73
C SER A 182 -12.81 21.70 9.51
N ILE A 183 -12.64 22.33 8.34
CA ILE A 183 -12.20 21.64 7.11
C ILE A 183 -10.80 21.04 7.33
N TRP A 184 -9.87 21.84 7.86
CA TRP A 184 -8.51 21.40 8.14
C TRP A 184 -8.47 20.26 9.17
N GLN A 185 -9.31 20.36 10.21
CA GLN A 185 -9.43 19.31 11.22
C GLN A 185 -9.90 18.01 10.58
N GLN A 186 -10.90 18.07 9.69
CA GLN A 186 -11.43 16.89 9.01
C GLN A 186 -10.38 16.23 8.12
N ALA A 187 -9.54 17.02 7.43
CA ALA A 187 -8.42 16.49 6.65
C ALA A 187 -7.40 15.76 7.55
N LEU A 188 -7.00 16.37 8.66
CA LEU A 188 -6.08 15.74 9.62
C LEU A 188 -6.68 14.48 10.26
N LYS A 189 -7.98 14.46 10.58
CA LYS A 189 -8.67 13.25 11.08
C LYS A 189 -8.60 12.11 10.07
N ARG A 190 -8.94 12.38 8.81
CA ARG A 190 -8.87 11.38 7.73
C ARG A 190 -7.45 10.85 7.54
N GLN A 191 -6.45 11.73 7.62
CA GLN A 191 -5.05 11.34 7.53
C GLN A 191 -4.65 10.39 8.65
N LEU A 192 -4.97 10.73 9.91
CA LEU A 192 -4.69 9.86 11.05
C LEU A 192 -5.40 8.51 10.93
N GLU A 193 -6.67 8.50 10.51
CA GLU A 193 -7.42 7.28 10.26
C GLU A 193 -6.77 6.41 9.17
N ASN A 194 -6.30 7.03 8.08
CA ASN A 194 -5.60 6.34 7.00
C ASN A 194 -4.28 5.73 7.50
N LEU A 195 -3.49 6.46 8.28
CA LEU A 195 -2.24 5.96 8.87
C LEU A 195 -2.49 4.79 9.84
N ASN A 196 -3.56 4.88 10.65
CA ASN A 196 -3.95 3.76 11.51
C ASN A 196 -4.33 2.52 10.68
N ARG A 197 -5.06 2.69 9.58
CA ARG A 197 -5.36 1.59 8.65
C ARG A 197 -4.11 1.02 8.00
N VAL A 198 -3.13 1.85 7.63
CA VAL A 198 -1.83 1.39 7.11
C VAL A 198 -1.12 0.53 8.16
N THR A 199 -1.08 1.00 9.41
CA THR A 199 -0.49 0.24 10.53
C THR A 199 -1.17 -1.12 10.69
N GLU A 200 -2.50 -1.17 10.70
CA GLU A 200 -3.25 -2.43 10.78
C GLU A 200 -2.98 -3.36 9.59
N ARG A 201 -2.84 -2.81 8.38
CA ARG A 201 -2.50 -3.60 7.18
C ARG A 201 -1.10 -4.18 7.29
N LEU A 202 -0.12 -3.40 7.74
CA LEU A 202 1.25 -3.86 7.96
C LEU A 202 1.31 -4.98 9.00
N GLN A 203 0.50 -4.91 10.05
CA GLN A 203 0.39 -5.99 11.05
C GLN A 203 -0.25 -7.28 10.50
N LYS A 204 -1.06 -7.16 9.44
CA LYS A 204 -1.69 -8.30 8.74
C LYS A 204 -0.86 -8.81 7.55
N ASP A 205 0.23 -8.11 7.21
CA ASP A 205 1.14 -8.50 6.13
C ASP A 205 1.80 -9.85 6.47
N GLN A 206 1.96 -10.73 5.48
CA GLN A 206 2.59 -12.04 5.68
C GLN A 206 4.03 -11.92 6.22
N ARG A 207 4.73 -10.84 5.86
CA ARG A 207 6.07 -10.52 6.34
C ARG A 207 6.11 -10.24 7.83
N TYR A 208 4.98 -9.81 8.41
CA TYR A 208 4.89 -9.48 9.84
C TYR A 208 5.19 -10.67 10.73
N ALA A 209 4.72 -11.87 10.35
CA ALA A 209 5.01 -13.10 11.09
C ALA A 209 6.52 -13.42 11.10
N LEU A 210 7.23 -13.17 9.99
CA LEU A 210 8.69 -13.35 9.92
C LEU A 210 9.41 -12.33 10.80
N TRP A 211 8.99 -11.08 10.74
CA TRP A 211 9.52 -10.03 11.61
C TRP A 211 9.32 -10.36 13.09
N GLN A 212 8.17 -10.91 13.49
CA GLN A 212 7.95 -11.38 14.86
C GLN A 212 8.90 -12.51 15.28
N GLN A 213 9.34 -13.38 14.36
CA GLN A 213 10.40 -14.36 14.68
C GLN A 213 11.75 -13.66 14.87
N ARG A 214 12.09 -12.70 14.00
CA ARG A 214 13.33 -11.92 14.10
C ARG A 214 13.42 -11.13 15.41
N GLN A 215 12.30 -10.58 15.88
CA GLN A 215 12.21 -9.86 17.16
C GLN A 215 12.49 -10.73 18.40
N LYS A 216 12.46 -12.07 18.29
CA LYS A 216 12.84 -12.97 19.41
C LYS A 216 14.36 -13.01 19.65
N GLY A 217 15.14 -12.42 18.75
CA GLY A 217 16.60 -12.34 18.84
C GLY A 217 17.29 -13.09 17.72
N THR A 218 18.56 -12.72 17.51
CA THR A 218 19.38 -13.18 16.39
C THR A 218 19.54 -14.70 16.36
N ASP A 219 19.78 -15.36 17.50
CA ASP A 219 19.93 -16.82 17.53
C ASP A 219 18.62 -17.55 17.21
N TYR A 220 17.50 -17.05 17.72
CA TYR A 220 16.17 -17.60 17.39
C TYR A 220 15.87 -17.46 15.90
N TRP A 221 16.25 -16.34 15.30
CA TRP A 221 16.05 -16.07 13.90
C TRP A 221 16.86 -17.01 13.00
N HIS A 222 18.16 -17.19 13.26
CA HIS A 222 18.99 -18.12 12.49
C HIS A 222 18.48 -19.56 12.60
N ASN A 223 18.17 -20.03 13.82
CA ASN A 223 17.59 -21.36 14.00
C ASN A 223 16.25 -21.54 13.28
N TYR A 224 15.42 -20.50 13.20
CA TYR A 224 14.18 -20.53 12.44
C TYR A 224 14.45 -20.65 10.93
N LEU A 225 15.42 -19.89 10.40
CA LEU A 225 15.81 -19.95 9.00
C LEU A 225 16.39 -21.32 8.62
N ASP A 226 17.25 -21.90 9.46
CA ASP A 226 17.83 -23.22 9.23
C ASP A 226 16.75 -24.29 9.13
N ARG A 227 15.78 -24.28 10.06
CA ARG A 227 14.63 -25.20 9.99
C ARG A 227 13.79 -25.01 8.73
N CYS A 228 13.55 -23.77 8.30
CA CYS A 228 12.82 -23.50 7.07
C CYS A 228 13.59 -23.98 5.83
N MET A 229 14.91 -23.85 5.83
CA MET A 229 15.78 -24.34 4.77
C MET A 229 15.75 -25.87 4.70
N GLU A 230 15.94 -26.56 5.83
CA GLU A 230 15.88 -28.02 5.91
C GLU A 230 14.53 -28.55 5.41
N GLN A 231 13.41 -28.01 5.92
CA GLN A 231 12.07 -28.41 5.47
C GLN A 231 11.87 -28.22 3.97
N GLN A 232 12.39 -27.12 3.40
CA GLN A 232 12.26 -26.86 1.97
C GLN A 232 13.16 -27.78 1.13
N GLN A 233 14.34 -28.16 1.64
CA GLN A 233 15.22 -29.14 0.99
C GLN A 233 14.58 -30.51 0.96
N ASP A 234 14.02 -30.97 2.09
CA ASP A 234 13.32 -32.25 2.18
C ASP A 234 12.15 -32.31 1.19
N GLN A 235 11.33 -31.25 1.12
CA GLN A 235 10.23 -31.16 0.15
C GLN A 235 10.75 -31.21 -1.30
N ASN A 236 11.86 -30.54 -1.61
CA ASN A 236 12.43 -30.57 -2.95
C ASN A 236 12.92 -31.97 -3.31
N TYR A 237 13.54 -32.68 -2.36
CA TYR A 237 13.97 -34.06 -2.56
C TYR A 237 12.79 -34.99 -2.85
N GLU A 238 11.67 -34.83 -2.14
CA GLU A 238 10.44 -35.60 -2.40
C GLU A 238 9.88 -35.31 -3.80
N LEU A 239 9.86 -34.05 -4.22
CA LEU A 239 9.40 -33.64 -5.55
C LEU A 239 10.33 -34.16 -6.65
N GLU A 240 11.65 -34.14 -6.46
CA GLU A 240 12.60 -34.72 -7.41
C GLU A 240 12.39 -36.22 -7.56
N ALA A 241 12.24 -36.95 -6.44
CA ALA A 241 11.96 -38.38 -6.47
C ALA A 241 10.63 -38.70 -7.18
N GLU A 242 9.61 -37.85 -6.99
CA GLU A 242 8.34 -38.00 -7.69
C GLU A 242 8.48 -37.75 -9.20
N LEU A 243 9.17 -36.67 -9.58
CA LEU A 243 9.42 -36.34 -10.97
C LEU A 243 10.19 -37.45 -11.70
N ASP A 244 11.18 -38.04 -11.04
CA ASP A 244 11.95 -39.16 -11.60
C ASP A 244 11.11 -40.43 -11.75
N ARG A 245 10.20 -40.72 -10.80
CA ARG A 245 9.23 -41.81 -10.95
C ARG A 245 8.31 -41.58 -12.15
N LEU A 246 7.75 -40.38 -12.29
CA LEU A 246 6.89 -40.04 -13.43
C LEU A 246 7.64 -40.11 -14.76
N ARG A 247 8.91 -39.69 -14.80
CA ARG A 247 9.76 -39.81 -16.00
C ARG A 247 10.00 -41.26 -16.38
N GLU A 248 10.21 -42.12 -15.40
CA GLU A 248 10.36 -43.57 -15.63
C GLU A 248 9.06 -44.21 -16.09
N ASP A 249 7.92 -43.85 -15.49
CA ASP A 249 6.60 -44.32 -15.92
C ASP A 249 6.30 -43.89 -17.37
N TRP A 250 6.57 -42.63 -17.71
CA TRP A 250 6.45 -42.14 -19.08
C TRP A 250 7.33 -42.91 -20.08
N ARG A 251 8.59 -43.20 -19.72
CA ARG A 251 9.48 -44.02 -20.57
C ARG A 251 8.94 -45.43 -20.75
N ARG A 252 8.37 -46.04 -19.71
CA ARG A 252 7.78 -47.39 -19.81
C ARG A 252 6.56 -47.39 -20.72
N ILE A 253 5.67 -46.41 -20.56
CA ILE A 253 4.49 -46.24 -21.40
C ILE A 253 4.93 -46.12 -22.87
N THR A 254 5.77 -45.13 -23.18
CA THR A 254 6.24 -44.88 -24.56
C THR A 254 7.08 -46.01 -25.16
N ASN A 255 7.86 -46.75 -24.38
CA ASN A 255 8.59 -47.92 -24.87
C ASN A 255 7.69 -49.13 -25.10
N SER A 256 6.60 -49.27 -24.32
CA SER A 256 5.63 -50.36 -24.48
C SER A 256 4.73 -50.15 -25.70
N SER A 257 4.45 -48.89 -26.07
CA SER A 257 3.66 -48.52 -27.25
C SER A 257 4.44 -48.54 -28.57
N ASN A 258 5.78 -48.62 -28.52
CA ASN A 258 6.67 -48.71 -29.70
C ASN A 258 7.05 -50.16 -30.07
N LEU A 259 6.45 -51.16 -29.41
CA LEU A 259 6.57 -52.60 -29.69
C LEU A 259 5.29 -53.11 -30.34
#